data_AF-A0A2D9XL22-F1
#
_entry.id   AF-A0A2D9XL22-F1
#
_cell.length_a   1.000
_cell.length_b   1.000
_cell.length_c   1.000
_cell.angle_alpha   90.00
_cell.angle_beta   90.00
_cell.angle_gamma   90.00
#
_symmetry.space_group_name_H-M   'P 1'
#
loop_
_entity.id
_entity.type
_entity.pdbx_description
1 polymer ?
#
loop_
_entity_poly.entity_id
_entity_poly.type
_entity_poly.pdbx_seq_one_letter_code
_entity_poly.pdbx_strand_id
1 'polypeptide(L)'
;MHLFHKITTLITTYTIIFLMYSCSDNIAAEIPSYIEIDYFDYEGNSNQTPPYPNSHESVKITDAWVTMDGQIIGNYEIPCKIPILSNGEHSFNISPGIKANGIAGTRIQYPFYEKYQTDVVLDINESVYISPKTTYKTDPNDPTTPRFKFKETGTFEEPGTMFEASTTSDTNVVIQNEIVFQGEYSAAIYLDSINTYFDVQTSTELDSLIFNTHTFLELDFKSNINFNVGLVIINDIAEKQELIQLYATDEWKKIYLDLKPLTNMGNSTSKFKIYFEGFHNGKEIESNVYLDNLKLVFSK
;
A
#
# COMPACT_ATOMS: atom_id res chain seq x y z
N MET A 1 3.67 5.68 76.71
CA MET A 1 3.06 5.55 75.36
C MET A 1 3.42 6.70 74.42
N HIS A 2 3.37 7.96 74.85
CA HIS A 2 3.71 9.12 74.00
C HIS A 2 5.17 9.22 73.51
N LEU A 3 6.14 8.76 74.30
CA LEU A 3 7.57 8.84 73.92
C LEU A 3 7.92 7.85 72.79
N PHE A 4 7.38 6.64 72.83
CA PHE A 4 7.56 5.63 71.79
C PHE A 4 6.98 6.11 70.45
N HIS A 5 5.79 6.71 70.46
CA HIS A 5 5.15 7.23 69.25
C HIS A 5 5.98 8.34 68.59
N LYS A 6 6.58 9.23 69.39
CA LYS A 6 7.49 10.28 68.89
C LYS A 6 8.75 9.73 68.23
N ILE A 7 9.33 8.65 68.80
CA ILE A 7 10.52 8.00 68.25
C ILE A 7 10.16 7.26 66.95
N THR A 8 9.02 6.58 66.89
CA THR A 8 8.55 5.90 65.66
C THR A 8 8.28 6.90 64.55
N THR A 9 7.64 8.05 64.86
CA THR A 9 7.44 9.12 63.88
C THR A 9 8.76 9.74 63.42
N LEU A 10 9.74 9.90 64.31
CA LEU A 10 11.05 10.46 63.94
C LEU A 10 11.81 9.53 62.98
N ILE A 11 11.77 8.21 63.25
CA ILE A 11 12.40 7.19 62.42
C ILE A 11 11.70 7.11 61.07
N THR A 12 10.36 7.08 61.00
CA THR A 12 9.64 7.06 59.72
C THR A 12 9.89 8.32 58.90
N THR A 13 10.01 9.49 59.55
CA THR A 13 10.34 10.75 58.85
C THR A 13 11.76 10.70 58.28
N TYR A 14 12.72 10.12 59.01
CA TYR A 14 14.11 9.98 58.54
C TYR A 14 14.24 8.99 57.37
N THR A 15 13.48 7.88 57.39
CA THR A 15 13.43 6.90 56.29
C THR A 15 12.80 7.49 55.02
N ILE A 16 11.76 8.33 55.15
CA ILE A 16 11.14 9.02 54.01
C ILE A 16 12.09 10.05 53.39
N ILE A 17 12.89 10.75 54.21
CA ILE A 17 13.89 11.70 53.70
C ILE A 17 15.03 10.98 52.96
N PHE A 18 15.43 9.78 53.39
CA PHE A 18 16.47 8.99 52.72
C PHE A 18 16.03 8.44 51.34
N LEU A 19 14.73 8.14 51.17
CA LEU A 19 14.16 7.69 49.90
C LEU A 19 14.08 8.82 48.83
N MET A 20 14.17 10.08 49.24
CA MET A 20 14.11 11.25 48.34
C MET A 20 15.49 11.63 47.76
N TYR A 21 16.59 11.03 48.23
CA TYR A 21 17.95 11.27 47.72
C TYR A 21 18.42 10.25 46.67
N SER A 22 17.56 9.30 46.27
CA SER A 22 17.91 8.26 45.27
C SER A 22 17.65 8.68 43.82
N CYS A 23 17.24 9.93 43.56
CA CYS A 23 17.10 10.43 42.20
C CYS A 23 18.44 11.03 41.75
N SER A 24 19.31 10.20 41.17
CA SER A 24 20.49 10.69 40.47
C SER A 24 20.09 11.08 39.06
N ASP A 25 20.09 12.37 38.73
CA ASP A 25 19.85 12.94 37.40
C ASP A 25 20.95 12.59 36.36
N ASN A 26 21.73 11.54 36.58
CA ASN A 26 22.85 11.13 35.73
C ASN A 26 22.40 10.22 34.56
N ILE A 27 21.23 10.49 33.99
CA ILE A 27 20.87 9.88 32.69
C ILE A 27 21.41 10.83 31.61
N ALA A 28 22.69 10.67 31.27
CA ALA A 28 23.21 11.30 30.06
C ALA A 28 22.46 10.71 28.86
N ALA A 29 21.72 11.54 28.13
CA ALA A 29 21.08 11.11 26.90
C ALA A 29 22.17 10.75 25.88
N GLU A 30 22.12 9.54 25.35
CA GLU A 30 22.98 9.14 24.26
C GLU A 30 22.64 9.99 23.02
N ILE A 31 23.66 10.58 22.39
CA ILE A 31 23.50 11.39 21.19
C ILE A 31 23.42 10.41 20.00
N PRO A 32 22.35 10.41 19.21
CA PRO A 32 22.21 9.48 18.09
C PRO A 32 22.99 9.98 16.85
N SER A 33 23.30 9.05 15.95
CA SER A 33 23.47 9.33 14.52
C SER A 33 22.08 9.29 13.84
N TYR A 34 21.99 9.74 12.59
CA TYR A 34 20.71 9.79 11.88
C TYR A 34 20.80 9.23 10.47
N ILE A 35 19.71 8.60 10.04
CA ILE A 35 19.47 8.23 8.65
C ILE A 35 18.28 9.03 8.14
N GLU A 36 18.43 9.61 6.95
CA GLU A 36 17.37 10.33 6.25
C GLU A 36 16.99 9.56 4.97
N ILE A 37 15.69 9.28 4.81
CA ILE A 37 15.14 8.60 3.63
C ILE A 37 13.98 9.46 3.12
N ASP A 38 14.14 10.03 1.93
CA ASP A 38 13.11 10.90 1.35
C ASP A 38 12.07 10.10 0.55
N TYR A 39 12.53 9.18 -0.30
CA TYR A 39 11.70 8.38 -1.19
C TYR A 39 12.43 7.11 -1.63
N PHE A 40 11.70 6.18 -2.25
CA PHE A 40 12.29 5.06 -2.99
C PHE A 40 12.37 5.38 -4.48
N ASP A 41 13.56 5.23 -5.06
CA ASP A 41 13.78 5.32 -6.49
C ASP A 41 13.41 3.99 -7.15
N TYR A 42 12.25 3.95 -7.81
CA TYR A 42 11.82 2.76 -8.54
C TYR A 42 12.56 2.68 -9.87
N GLU A 43 13.29 1.60 -10.12
CA GLU A 43 14.32 1.49 -11.17
C GLU A 43 13.92 2.13 -12.51
N GLY A 44 14.48 3.32 -12.78
CA GLY A 44 14.35 4.02 -14.06
C GLY A 44 12.99 4.68 -14.31
N ASN A 45 12.12 4.69 -13.32
CA ASN A 45 10.80 5.27 -13.44
C ASN A 45 10.85 6.80 -13.32
N SER A 46 10.24 7.51 -14.27
CA SER A 46 10.31 8.98 -14.35
C SER A 46 8.91 9.57 -14.56
N ASN A 47 8.51 10.47 -13.66
CA ASN A 47 7.17 11.10 -13.65
C ASN A 47 7.17 12.46 -14.36
N GLN A 48 7.96 12.62 -15.43
CA GLN A 48 8.24 13.94 -15.98
C GLN A 48 7.04 14.62 -16.66
N THR A 49 6.08 13.88 -17.22
CA THR A 49 4.87 14.46 -17.85
C THR A 49 3.72 13.45 -17.88
N PRO A 50 2.50 13.80 -17.39
CA PRO A 50 1.27 13.03 -17.62
C PRO A 50 0.67 13.29 -19.03
N PRO A 51 0.07 12.28 -19.69
CA PRO A 51 0.07 10.88 -19.27
C PRO A 51 1.49 10.30 -19.33
N TYR A 52 1.81 9.44 -18.36
CA TYR A 52 3.15 8.85 -18.25
C TYR A 52 3.43 7.88 -19.42
N PRO A 53 4.70 7.69 -19.82
CA PRO A 53 5.02 6.74 -20.89
C PRO A 53 4.61 5.30 -20.54
N ASN A 54 4.39 4.43 -21.52
CA ASN A 54 4.02 3.02 -21.28
C ASN A 54 5.05 2.23 -20.46
N SER A 55 6.32 2.67 -20.43
CA SER A 55 7.36 2.09 -19.56
C SER A 55 7.30 2.57 -18.11
N HIS A 56 6.41 3.49 -17.76
CA HIS A 56 6.22 3.98 -16.41
C HIS A 56 5.58 2.90 -15.53
N GLU A 57 6.06 2.74 -14.31
CA GLU A 57 5.46 1.84 -13.32
C GLU A 57 4.89 2.69 -12.18
N SER A 58 3.59 3.01 -12.20
CA SER A 58 3.00 3.76 -11.08
C SER A 58 3.22 3.03 -9.77
N VAL A 59 3.87 3.72 -8.83
CA VAL A 59 4.15 3.22 -7.48
C VAL A 59 3.76 4.25 -6.44
N LYS A 60 3.33 3.76 -5.27
CA LYS A 60 3.04 4.58 -4.10
C LYS A 60 3.57 3.91 -2.85
N ILE A 61 4.90 3.97 -2.74
CA ILE A 61 5.64 3.57 -1.54
C ILE A 61 5.55 4.72 -0.55
N THR A 62 4.94 4.48 0.61
CA THR A 62 4.70 5.52 1.63
C THR A 62 5.54 5.34 2.87
N ASP A 63 6.24 4.22 2.99
CA ASP A 63 6.85 3.82 4.24
C ASP A 63 8.13 2.98 3.98
N ALA A 64 9.05 2.96 4.94
CA ALA A 64 10.32 2.22 4.91
C ALA A 64 10.46 1.31 6.15
N TRP A 65 10.72 0.01 5.94
CA TRP A 65 10.97 -0.98 6.98
C TRP A 65 12.48 -1.14 7.09
N VAL A 66 13.04 -0.69 8.21
CA VAL A 66 14.48 -0.55 8.38
C VAL A 66 14.97 -1.59 9.38
N THR A 67 15.98 -2.34 8.95
CA THR A 67 16.78 -3.21 9.82
C THR A 67 18.23 -2.80 9.74
N MET A 68 18.96 -2.91 10.85
CA MET A 68 20.40 -2.66 10.97
C MET A 68 21.05 -3.89 11.57
N ASP A 69 22.09 -4.43 10.94
CA ASP A 69 22.82 -5.64 11.37
C ASP A 69 21.91 -6.84 11.68
N GLY A 70 20.85 -6.98 10.88
CA GLY A 70 19.85 -8.03 11.04
C GLY A 70 18.83 -7.79 12.17
N GLN A 71 18.90 -6.68 12.90
CA GLN A 71 17.93 -6.28 13.92
C GLN A 71 16.92 -5.28 13.38
N ILE A 72 15.66 -5.40 13.81
CA ILE A 72 14.60 -4.47 13.43
C ILE A 72 14.83 -3.13 14.15
N ILE A 73 14.91 -2.06 13.37
CA ILE A 73 14.89 -0.68 13.90
C ILE A 73 13.46 -0.18 13.99
N GLY A 74 12.68 -0.34 12.91
CA GLY A 74 11.28 0.04 12.88
C GLY A 74 10.74 0.23 11.47
N ASN A 75 9.51 0.75 11.41
CA ASN A 75 8.82 1.15 10.18
C ASN A 75 8.46 2.63 10.24
N TYR A 76 8.78 3.37 9.18
CA TYR A 76 8.72 4.83 9.17
C TYR A 76 8.02 5.35 7.92
N GLU A 77 7.10 6.30 8.06
CA GLU A 77 6.49 7.00 6.93
C GLU A 77 7.52 7.93 6.28
N ILE A 78 7.74 7.81 4.98
CA ILE A 78 8.70 8.65 4.25
C ILE A 78 8.03 9.94 3.74
N PRO A 79 8.74 11.09 3.70
CA PRO A 79 10.14 11.27 4.09
C PRO A 79 10.35 11.19 5.61
N CYS A 80 11.44 10.55 6.05
CA CYS A 80 11.73 10.36 7.47
C CYS A 80 13.18 10.62 7.85
N LYS A 81 13.37 10.98 9.13
CA LYS A 81 14.66 11.06 9.82
C LYS A 81 14.64 10.11 11.01
N ILE A 82 15.49 9.09 10.97
CA ILE A 82 15.51 7.99 11.94
C ILE A 82 16.71 8.16 12.87
N PRO A 83 16.51 8.30 14.20
CA PRO A 83 17.61 8.32 15.15
C PRO A 83 18.16 6.90 15.35
N ILE A 84 19.48 6.75 15.24
CA ILE A 84 20.21 5.52 15.44
C ILE A 84 21.19 5.71 16.60
N LEU A 85 21.05 4.92 17.67
CA LEU A 85 21.94 4.96 18.82
C LEU A 85 23.19 4.10 18.57
N SER A 86 23.92 4.40 17.49
CA SER A 86 25.13 3.68 17.10
C SER A 86 26.08 4.55 16.28
N ASN A 87 27.33 4.11 16.16
CA ASN A 87 28.37 4.71 15.34
C ASN A 87 29.24 3.66 14.62
N GLY A 88 29.98 4.09 13.61
CA GLY A 88 30.80 3.20 12.78
C GLY A 88 30.01 2.56 11.63
N GLU A 89 30.58 1.52 11.03
CA GLU A 89 30.02 0.85 9.86
C GLU A 89 28.93 -0.15 10.25
N HIS A 90 27.76 -0.02 9.63
CA HIS A 90 26.59 -0.86 9.86
C HIS A 90 25.92 -1.26 8.55
N SER A 91 25.34 -2.46 8.53
CA SER A 91 24.63 -2.97 7.36
C SER A 91 23.13 -2.72 7.48
N PHE A 92 22.55 -2.05 6.50
CA PHE A 92 21.12 -1.71 6.46
C PHE A 92 20.38 -2.55 5.42
N ASN A 93 19.20 -3.05 5.80
CA ASN A 93 18.17 -3.44 4.84
C ASN A 93 16.98 -2.49 4.99
N ILE A 94 16.54 -1.93 3.87
CA ILE A 94 15.42 -0.99 3.79
C ILE A 94 14.41 -1.56 2.81
N SER A 95 13.27 -2.01 3.31
CA SER A 95 12.22 -2.61 2.48
C SER A 95 11.08 -1.61 2.21
N PRO A 96 10.58 -1.52 0.97
CA PRO A 96 9.44 -0.67 0.65
C PRO A 96 8.18 -1.12 1.37
N GLY A 97 7.39 -0.17 1.86
CA GLY A 97 6.04 -0.47 2.30
C GLY A 97 4.98 0.48 1.76
N ILE A 98 3.76 -0.02 1.84
CA ILE A 98 2.56 0.58 1.26
C ILE A 98 1.44 0.62 2.30
N LYS A 99 0.40 1.40 2.03
CA LYS A 99 -0.89 1.37 2.74
C LYS A 99 -1.84 0.44 1.98
N ALA A 100 -1.97 -0.82 2.42
CA ALA A 100 -2.88 -1.78 1.81
C ALA A 100 -4.33 -1.29 1.96
N ASN A 101 -5.14 -1.42 0.92
CA ASN A 101 -6.53 -0.93 0.87
C ASN A 101 -6.66 0.59 1.11
N GLY A 102 -5.57 1.36 0.99
CA GLY A 102 -5.56 2.80 1.22
C GLY A 102 -5.78 3.24 2.68
N ILE A 103 -5.81 2.30 3.63
CA ILE A 103 -6.07 2.59 5.05
C ILE A 103 -4.74 2.84 5.78
N ALA A 104 -4.66 3.92 6.55
CA ALA A 104 -3.40 4.30 7.22
C ALA A 104 -2.92 3.28 8.28
N GLY A 105 -3.84 2.49 8.83
CA GLY A 105 -3.55 1.44 9.82
C GLY A 105 -3.11 0.09 9.23
N THR A 106 -3.19 -0.08 7.92
CA THR A 106 -2.84 -1.34 7.21
C THR A 106 -1.54 -1.17 6.43
N ARG A 107 -0.53 -0.59 7.10
CA ARG A 107 0.83 -0.46 6.56
C ARG A 107 1.50 -1.82 6.53
N ILE A 108 2.05 -2.20 5.38
CA ILE A 108 2.74 -3.48 5.19
C ILE A 108 4.03 -3.27 4.41
N GLN A 109 5.03 -4.14 4.66
CA GLN A 109 6.12 -4.33 3.70
C GLN A 109 5.53 -4.93 2.43
N TYR A 110 5.73 -4.28 1.28
CA TYR A 110 5.17 -4.79 0.04
C TYR A 110 5.97 -6.02 -0.41
N PRO A 111 5.35 -7.22 -0.49
CA PRO A 111 6.09 -8.47 -0.61
C PRO A 111 6.80 -8.62 -1.96
N PHE A 112 6.33 -7.92 -2.99
CA PHE A 112 6.80 -8.07 -4.37
C PHE A 112 7.92 -7.12 -4.77
N TYR A 113 8.27 -6.14 -3.94
CA TYR A 113 9.38 -5.23 -4.22
C TYR A 113 10.68 -5.72 -3.60
N GLU A 114 11.78 -5.42 -4.28
CA GLU A 114 13.14 -5.67 -3.79
C GLU A 114 13.45 -4.78 -2.59
N LYS A 115 14.15 -5.36 -1.60
CA LYS A 115 14.72 -4.58 -0.50
C LYS A 115 16.01 -3.92 -0.97
N TYR A 116 16.28 -2.72 -0.47
CA TYR A 116 17.55 -2.05 -0.67
C TYR A 116 18.54 -2.46 0.43
N GLN A 117 19.75 -2.87 0.05
CA GLN A 117 20.82 -3.24 0.98
C GLN A 117 22.01 -2.29 0.79
N THR A 118 22.53 -1.75 1.88
CA THR A 118 23.71 -0.88 1.85
C THR A 118 24.45 -0.95 3.18
N ASP A 119 25.76 -0.79 3.13
CA ASP A 119 26.57 -0.53 4.33
C ASP A 119 26.77 0.98 4.46
N VAL A 120 26.65 1.49 5.68
CA VAL A 120 26.70 2.93 5.99
C VAL A 120 27.60 3.16 7.19
N VAL A 121 28.49 4.15 7.10
CA VAL A 121 29.26 4.64 8.24
C VAL A 121 28.46 5.74 8.94
N LEU A 122 28.18 5.53 10.22
CA LEU A 122 27.44 6.45 11.08
C LEU A 122 28.38 7.25 11.98
N ASP A 123 28.23 8.56 11.96
CA ASP A 123 28.88 9.48 12.88
C ASP A 123 27.87 10.10 13.84
N ILE A 124 28.23 10.15 15.12
CA ILE A 124 27.37 10.69 16.18
C ILE A 124 27.02 12.14 15.87
N ASN A 125 25.74 12.49 15.99
CA ASN A 125 25.20 13.82 15.69
C ASN A 125 25.23 14.22 14.19
N GLU A 126 25.55 13.28 13.29
CA GLU A 126 25.49 13.50 11.84
C GLU A 126 24.33 12.75 11.18
N SER A 127 23.95 13.19 9.99
CA SER A 127 22.85 12.59 9.20
C SER A 127 23.38 12.05 7.88
N VAL A 128 23.06 10.79 7.59
CA VAL A 128 23.36 10.15 6.31
C VAL A 128 22.10 10.07 5.47
N TYR A 129 22.16 10.60 4.26
CA TYR A 129 21.08 10.49 3.27
C TYR A 129 21.17 9.16 2.53
N ILE A 130 20.08 8.40 2.54
CA ILE A 130 19.96 7.14 1.80
C ILE A 130 18.82 7.29 0.79
N SER A 131 19.12 7.07 -0.49
CA SER A 131 18.14 7.02 -1.57
C SER A 131 17.94 5.57 -2.01
N PRO A 132 17.11 4.79 -1.30
CA PRO A 132 16.96 3.37 -1.60
C PRO A 132 16.36 3.17 -3.00
N LYS A 133 16.95 2.24 -3.74
CA LYS A 133 16.43 1.80 -5.04
C LYS A 133 15.61 0.53 -4.88
N THR A 134 14.55 0.40 -5.67
CA THR A 134 13.72 -0.79 -5.66
C THR A 134 13.11 -1.08 -7.04
N THR A 135 12.62 -2.29 -7.22
CA THR A 135 11.94 -2.78 -8.42
C THR A 135 11.08 -3.98 -8.01
N TYR A 136 10.27 -4.54 -8.90
CA TYR A 136 9.68 -5.86 -8.64
C TYR A 136 10.78 -6.92 -8.55
N LYS A 137 10.62 -7.87 -7.63
CA LYS A 137 11.51 -9.03 -7.52
C LYS A 137 11.58 -9.79 -8.84
N THR A 138 12.79 -10.22 -9.20
CA THR A 138 13.02 -10.95 -10.46
C THR A 138 13.60 -12.35 -10.29
N ASP A 139 14.04 -12.73 -9.08
CA ASP A 139 14.62 -14.06 -8.84
C ASP A 139 13.55 -15.16 -8.96
N PRO A 140 13.60 -16.06 -9.97
CA PRO A 140 12.60 -17.10 -10.15
C PRO A 140 12.54 -18.13 -9.00
N ASN A 141 13.55 -18.15 -8.11
CA ASN A 141 13.61 -19.02 -6.95
C ASN A 141 13.00 -18.39 -5.68
N ASP A 142 12.79 -17.07 -5.65
CA ASP A 142 12.08 -16.42 -4.56
C ASP A 142 10.57 -16.71 -4.70
N PRO A 143 9.92 -17.36 -3.70
CA PRO A 143 8.48 -17.64 -3.75
C PRO A 143 7.61 -16.36 -3.78
N THR A 144 8.19 -15.22 -3.39
CA THR A 144 7.56 -13.90 -3.43
C THR A 144 7.85 -13.13 -4.72
N THR A 145 8.52 -13.73 -5.71
CA THR A 145 8.63 -13.14 -7.04
C THR A 145 7.23 -13.05 -7.69
N PRO A 146 6.77 -11.85 -8.05
CA PRO A 146 5.42 -11.64 -8.52
C PRO A 146 5.17 -12.28 -9.89
N ARG A 147 3.96 -12.79 -10.06
CA ARG A 147 3.35 -13.05 -11.36
C ARG A 147 2.29 -11.99 -11.62
N PHE A 148 2.07 -11.72 -12.90
CA PHE A 148 1.17 -10.65 -13.33
C PHE A 148 0.03 -11.22 -14.17
N LYS A 149 -1.18 -10.71 -13.92
CA LYS A 149 -2.31 -10.73 -14.85
C LYS A 149 -2.73 -9.29 -15.11
N PHE A 150 -3.24 -9.06 -16.31
CA PHE A 150 -3.70 -7.76 -16.78
C PHE A 150 -2.65 -6.65 -16.90
N LYS A 151 -1.38 -6.89 -16.62
CA LYS A 151 -0.34 -5.85 -16.72
C LYS A 151 -0.31 -5.15 -18.09
N GLU A 152 -0.48 -5.90 -19.18
CA GLU A 152 -0.56 -5.32 -20.53
C GLU A 152 -1.99 -4.85 -20.85
N THR A 153 -3.01 -5.71 -20.72
CA THR A 153 -4.39 -5.35 -21.10
C THR A 153 -4.98 -4.22 -20.26
N GLY A 154 -4.51 -4.05 -19.03
CA GLY A 154 -4.95 -3.06 -18.05
C GLY A 154 -4.27 -1.70 -18.18
N THR A 155 -3.40 -1.52 -19.18
CA THR A 155 -3.03 -0.20 -19.71
C THR A 155 -4.05 0.30 -20.73
N PHE A 156 -4.98 -0.56 -21.17
CA PHE A 156 -6.04 -0.21 -22.14
C PHE A 156 -5.53 0.22 -23.53
N GLU A 157 -4.27 -0.09 -23.85
CA GLU A 157 -3.64 0.19 -25.15
C GLU A 157 -4.01 -0.83 -26.24
N GLU A 158 -4.59 -1.97 -25.85
CA GLU A 158 -5.03 -3.01 -26.78
C GLU A 158 -6.48 -2.79 -27.26
N PRO A 159 -6.83 -3.19 -28.50
CA PRO A 159 -8.19 -3.07 -29.00
C PRO A 159 -9.20 -3.87 -28.15
N GLY A 160 -10.29 -3.21 -27.76
CA GLY A 160 -11.37 -3.79 -26.97
C GLY A 160 -11.31 -3.37 -25.51
N THR A 161 -11.98 -4.11 -24.63
CA THR A 161 -11.95 -3.87 -23.18
C THR A 161 -11.74 -5.19 -22.44
N MET A 162 -10.97 -5.16 -21.36
CA MET A 162 -10.81 -6.30 -20.44
C MET A 162 -12.01 -6.47 -19.49
N PHE A 163 -13.03 -5.62 -19.62
CA PHE A 163 -14.24 -5.64 -18.81
C PHE A 163 -15.47 -6.08 -19.61
N GLU A 164 -16.42 -6.65 -18.92
CA GLU A 164 -17.78 -6.89 -19.39
C GLU A 164 -18.78 -6.36 -18.36
N ALA A 165 -19.91 -5.84 -18.82
CA ALA A 165 -21.01 -5.46 -17.95
C ALA A 165 -21.76 -6.70 -17.45
N SER A 166 -22.14 -6.69 -16.17
CA SER A 166 -23.04 -7.69 -15.62
C SER A 166 -24.46 -7.50 -16.18
N THR A 167 -25.31 -8.51 -16.04
CA THR A 167 -26.70 -8.46 -16.52
C THR A 167 -27.56 -7.42 -15.82
N THR A 168 -27.11 -6.89 -14.68
CA THR A 168 -27.80 -5.84 -13.92
C THR A 168 -27.28 -4.44 -14.22
N SER A 169 -26.16 -4.32 -14.93
CA SER A 169 -25.57 -3.03 -15.31
C SER A 169 -26.40 -2.36 -16.41
N ASP A 170 -26.68 -1.07 -16.28
CA ASP A 170 -27.26 -0.26 -17.36
C ASP A 170 -26.18 0.49 -18.17
N THR A 171 -24.94 0.48 -17.66
CA THR A 171 -23.79 1.20 -18.23
C THR A 171 -22.66 0.23 -18.59
N ASN A 172 -21.87 0.57 -19.61
CA ASN A 172 -20.68 -0.18 -20.03
C ASN A 172 -19.40 0.64 -19.85
N VAL A 173 -18.25 -0.04 -19.83
CA VAL A 173 -16.93 0.60 -19.89
C VAL A 173 -16.64 1.08 -21.31
N VAL A 174 -16.08 2.28 -21.43
CA VAL A 174 -15.60 2.90 -22.66
C VAL A 174 -14.08 3.09 -22.55
N ILE A 175 -13.34 2.77 -23.61
CA ILE A 175 -11.92 3.12 -23.70
C ILE A 175 -11.79 4.48 -24.39
N GLN A 176 -11.06 5.41 -23.79
CA GLN A 176 -10.98 6.81 -24.22
C GLN A 176 -9.57 7.40 -24.00
N ASN A 177 -9.27 8.56 -24.58
CA ASN A 177 -7.93 9.16 -24.62
C ASN A 177 -7.87 10.63 -24.14
N GLU A 178 -8.92 11.14 -23.51
CA GLU A 178 -8.98 12.51 -22.98
C GLU A 178 -8.46 12.57 -21.53
N ILE A 179 -8.89 11.64 -20.68
CA ILE A 179 -8.50 11.55 -19.26
C ILE A 179 -7.65 10.30 -19.04
N VAL A 180 -6.33 10.43 -19.19
CA VAL A 180 -5.39 9.29 -19.16
C VAL A 180 -4.37 9.47 -18.05
N PHE A 181 -3.99 8.39 -17.36
CA PHE A 181 -2.91 8.40 -16.39
C PHE A 181 -1.60 7.99 -17.04
N GLN A 182 -1.59 6.87 -17.76
CA GLN A 182 -0.42 6.28 -18.40
C GLN A 182 -0.78 5.80 -19.81
N GLY A 183 0.12 6.02 -20.77
CA GLY A 183 -0.11 5.64 -22.16
C GLY A 183 -0.98 6.64 -22.91
N GLU A 184 -1.73 6.13 -23.87
CA GLU A 184 -2.64 6.90 -24.74
C GLU A 184 -4.10 6.71 -24.37
N TYR A 185 -4.45 5.63 -23.65
CA TYR A 185 -5.83 5.27 -23.35
C TYR A 185 -6.06 4.94 -21.89
N SER A 186 -7.29 5.14 -21.42
CA SER A 186 -7.76 4.62 -20.15
C SER A 186 -9.21 4.17 -20.24
N ALA A 187 -9.65 3.38 -19.27
CA ALA A 187 -11.05 2.99 -19.15
C ALA A 187 -11.85 4.09 -18.43
N ALA A 188 -13.03 4.39 -18.97
CA ALA A 188 -13.98 5.34 -18.42
C ALA A 188 -15.38 4.71 -18.30
N ILE A 189 -16.11 5.14 -17.29
CA ILE A 189 -17.51 4.77 -17.05
C ILE A 189 -18.26 6.08 -16.82
N TYR A 190 -19.26 6.34 -17.66
CA TYR A 190 -20.06 7.56 -17.65
C TYR A 190 -21.48 7.23 -17.23
N LEU A 191 -21.93 7.86 -16.15
CA LEU A 191 -23.29 7.75 -15.62
C LEU A 191 -23.99 9.09 -15.70
N ASP A 192 -25.30 9.06 -15.92
CA ASP A 192 -26.17 10.22 -15.98
C ASP A 192 -27.55 9.88 -15.39
N SER A 193 -28.53 10.76 -15.59
CA SER A 193 -29.90 10.54 -15.10
C SER A 193 -30.65 9.35 -15.74
N ILE A 194 -30.12 8.77 -16.81
CA ILE A 194 -30.70 7.63 -17.56
C ILE A 194 -29.89 6.36 -17.27
N ASN A 195 -28.57 6.42 -17.40
CA ASN A 195 -27.63 5.34 -17.15
C ASN A 195 -27.06 5.55 -15.74
N THR A 196 -27.71 4.95 -14.75
CA THR A 196 -27.54 5.32 -13.34
C THR A 196 -26.67 4.35 -12.57
N TYR A 197 -26.35 3.18 -13.14
CA TYR A 197 -25.68 2.10 -12.44
C TYR A 197 -24.75 1.30 -13.35
N PHE A 198 -23.49 1.22 -12.93
CA PHE A 198 -22.56 0.27 -13.52
C PHE A 198 -22.26 -0.88 -12.56
N ASP A 199 -22.15 -2.06 -13.14
CA ASP A 199 -21.60 -3.26 -12.53
C ASP A 199 -20.76 -3.97 -13.60
N VAL A 200 -19.45 -3.79 -13.52
CA VAL A 200 -18.52 -4.26 -14.54
C VAL A 200 -17.51 -5.20 -13.90
N GLN A 201 -17.18 -6.27 -14.60
CA GLN A 201 -16.27 -7.30 -14.11
C GLN A 201 -15.24 -7.65 -15.19
N THR A 202 -14.11 -8.23 -14.80
CA THR A 202 -13.13 -8.72 -15.77
C THR A 202 -13.75 -9.78 -16.67
N SER A 203 -13.59 -9.63 -17.99
CA SER A 203 -14.16 -10.55 -18.99
C SER A 203 -13.55 -11.95 -18.91
N THR A 204 -12.30 -12.04 -18.48
CA THR A 204 -11.60 -13.30 -18.24
C THR A 204 -11.67 -13.69 -16.77
N GLU A 205 -12.00 -14.95 -16.51
CA GLU A 205 -11.89 -15.55 -15.18
C GLU A 205 -10.42 -15.70 -14.78
N LEU A 206 -10.10 -15.26 -13.57
CA LEU A 206 -8.87 -15.57 -12.88
C LEU A 206 -8.92 -17.03 -12.43
N ASP A 207 -7.83 -17.75 -12.71
CA ASP A 207 -7.66 -19.14 -12.31
C ASP A 207 -7.44 -19.28 -10.80
N SER A 208 -7.45 -20.52 -10.29
CA SER A 208 -7.24 -20.79 -8.88
C SER A 208 -5.79 -20.58 -8.41
N LEU A 209 -4.86 -20.12 -9.26
CA LEU A 209 -3.48 -19.84 -8.86
C LEU A 209 -3.39 -18.65 -7.88
N ILE A 210 -4.44 -17.84 -7.80
CA ILE A 210 -4.53 -16.73 -6.83
C ILE A 210 -5.11 -17.16 -5.48
N PHE A 211 -5.54 -18.42 -5.35
CA PHE A 211 -6.07 -18.96 -4.10
C PHE A 211 -4.94 -19.09 -3.07
N ASN A 212 -5.14 -18.52 -1.87
CA ASN A 212 -4.20 -18.59 -0.75
C ASN A 212 -2.80 -18.01 -1.01
N THR A 213 -2.62 -17.23 -2.07
CA THR A 213 -1.39 -16.49 -2.35
C THR A 213 -1.51 -15.05 -1.85
N HIS A 214 -0.39 -14.37 -1.67
CA HIS A 214 -0.44 -12.92 -1.56
C HIS A 214 -0.90 -12.40 -2.92
N THR A 215 -2.03 -11.71 -2.97
CA THR A 215 -2.64 -11.24 -4.22
C THR A 215 -3.07 -9.80 -4.03
N PHE A 216 -2.54 -8.91 -4.86
CA PHE A 216 -2.86 -7.50 -4.85
C PHE A 216 -3.40 -7.08 -6.21
N LEU A 217 -4.50 -6.33 -6.20
CA LEU A 217 -4.88 -5.51 -7.34
C LEU A 217 -4.22 -4.14 -7.17
N GLU A 218 -3.33 -3.79 -8.08
CA GLU A 218 -2.86 -2.42 -8.21
C GLU A 218 -3.67 -1.70 -9.28
N LEU A 219 -4.02 -0.45 -9.01
CA LEU A 219 -4.89 0.34 -9.86
C LEU A 219 -4.57 1.82 -9.68
N ASP A 220 -4.52 2.56 -10.78
CA ASP A 220 -4.65 4.01 -10.77
C ASP A 220 -6.11 4.36 -11.09
N PHE A 221 -6.73 5.21 -10.27
CA PHE A 221 -8.13 5.61 -10.49
C PHE A 221 -8.35 7.11 -10.26
N LYS A 222 -9.34 7.67 -10.95
CA LYS A 222 -9.87 9.02 -10.77
C LYS A 222 -11.40 8.96 -10.85
N SER A 223 -12.14 9.64 -9.99
CA SER A 223 -13.59 9.51 -9.95
C SER A 223 -14.28 10.67 -9.24
N ASN A 224 -15.43 11.13 -9.72
CA ASN A 224 -16.27 12.11 -9.00
C ASN A 224 -17.36 11.45 -8.13
N ILE A 225 -17.41 10.12 -8.09
CA ILE A 225 -18.28 9.32 -7.21
C ILE A 225 -17.49 8.30 -6.40
N ASN A 226 -18.10 7.82 -5.32
CA ASN A 226 -17.61 6.63 -4.65
C ASN A 226 -18.06 5.39 -5.45
N PHE A 227 -17.24 4.36 -5.47
CA PHE A 227 -17.55 3.09 -6.12
C PHE A 227 -16.92 1.94 -5.34
N ASN A 228 -17.47 0.75 -5.48
CA ASN A 228 -17.09 -0.41 -4.69
C ASN A 228 -16.27 -1.36 -5.58
N VAL A 229 -15.29 -2.01 -4.97
CA VAL A 229 -14.39 -2.97 -5.62
C VAL A 229 -14.41 -4.27 -4.84
N GLY A 230 -14.40 -5.40 -5.53
CA GLY A 230 -14.34 -6.70 -4.90
C GLY A 230 -14.13 -7.84 -5.89
N LEU A 231 -14.50 -9.05 -5.47
CA LEU A 231 -14.43 -10.25 -6.29
C LEU A 231 -15.82 -10.86 -6.49
N VAL A 232 -16.08 -11.32 -7.70
CA VAL A 232 -17.08 -12.36 -7.94
C VAL A 232 -16.38 -13.71 -7.80
N ILE A 233 -16.77 -14.47 -6.78
CA ILE A 233 -16.26 -15.82 -6.51
C ILE A 233 -17.18 -16.81 -7.19
N ILE A 234 -16.65 -17.59 -8.10
CA ILE A 234 -17.41 -18.53 -8.92
C ILE A 234 -17.01 -19.96 -8.51
N ASN A 235 -17.93 -20.61 -7.80
CA ASN A 235 -17.91 -22.05 -7.55
C ASN A 235 -18.97 -22.70 -8.45
N ASP A 236 -19.97 -23.35 -7.85
CA ASP A 236 -21.19 -23.77 -8.56
C ASP A 236 -22.13 -22.57 -8.83
N ILE A 237 -22.05 -21.54 -8.00
CA ILE A 237 -22.82 -20.30 -8.07
C ILE A 237 -21.82 -19.13 -7.98
N ALA A 238 -22.09 -18.08 -8.75
CA ALA A 238 -21.34 -16.83 -8.68
C ALA A 238 -21.84 -15.97 -7.50
N GLU A 239 -20.94 -15.59 -6.61
CA GLU A 239 -21.23 -14.78 -5.43
C GLU A 239 -20.35 -13.53 -5.43
N LYS A 240 -20.96 -12.35 -5.32
CA LYS A 240 -20.25 -11.07 -5.28
C LYS A 240 -19.85 -10.74 -3.84
N GLN A 241 -18.57 -10.50 -3.62
CA GLN A 241 -17.96 -10.18 -2.33
C GLN A 241 -17.19 -8.87 -2.41
N GLU A 242 -17.69 -7.86 -1.71
CA GLU A 242 -17.05 -6.54 -1.62
C GLU A 242 -15.76 -6.60 -0.80
N LEU A 243 -14.71 -5.95 -1.30
CA LEU A 243 -13.51 -5.69 -0.50
C LEU A 243 -13.64 -4.35 0.23
N ILE A 244 -13.89 -3.29 -0.53
CA ILE A 244 -13.87 -1.91 -0.05
C ILE A 244 -14.60 -0.96 -1.00
N GLN A 245 -15.10 0.15 -0.46
CA GLN A 245 -15.50 1.33 -1.23
C GLN A 245 -14.32 2.30 -1.42
N LEU A 246 -14.06 2.66 -2.67
CA LEU A 246 -13.13 3.73 -3.05
C LEU A 246 -13.83 5.07 -3.08
N TYR A 247 -13.22 6.07 -2.44
CA TYR A 247 -13.76 7.42 -2.35
C TYR A 247 -13.39 8.27 -3.57
N ALA A 248 -14.30 9.15 -3.96
CA ALA A 248 -14.11 10.13 -5.02
C ALA A 248 -12.81 10.93 -4.85
N THR A 249 -12.19 11.27 -5.99
CA THR A 249 -10.94 12.01 -6.10
C THR A 249 -10.86 12.68 -7.47
N ASP A 250 -10.57 13.98 -7.46
CA ASP A 250 -10.34 14.76 -8.69
C ASP A 250 -8.93 14.54 -9.26
N GLU A 251 -8.04 13.91 -8.50
CA GLU A 251 -6.69 13.53 -8.93
C GLU A 251 -6.56 12.01 -9.05
N TRP A 252 -5.73 11.57 -10.00
CA TRP A 252 -5.37 10.16 -10.12
C TRP A 252 -4.70 9.65 -8.85
N LYS A 253 -5.20 8.52 -8.33
CA LYS A 253 -4.68 7.87 -7.13
C LYS A 253 -4.28 6.43 -7.43
N LYS A 254 -3.02 6.10 -7.16
CA LYS A 254 -2.57 4.72 -7.02
C LYS A 254 -3.11 4.09 -5.74
N ILE A 255 -3.64 2.89 -5.85
CA ILE A 255 -4.05 2.04 -4.73
C ILE A 255 -3.56 0.60 -4.91
N TYR A 256 -3.30 -0.06 -3.78
CA TYR A 256 -2.97 -1.47 -3.68
C TYR A 256 -4.04 -2.16 -2.84
N LEU A 257 -4.84 -3.01 -3.45
CA LEU A 257 -5.96 -3.71 -2.82
C LEU A 257 -5.55 -5.15 -2.51
N ASP A 258 -5.48 -5.50 -1.21
CA ASP A 258 -5.19 -6.87 -0.77
C ASP A 258 -6.43 -7.75 -0.97
N LEU A 259 -6.37 -8.61 -1.98
CA LEU A 259 -7.46 -9.50 -2.35
C LEU A 259 -7.41 -10.83 -1.61
N LYS A 260 -6.33 -11.13 -0.87
CA LYS A 260 -6.15 -12.41 -0.18
C LYS A 260 -7.32 -12.78 0.75
N PRO A 261 -7.94 -11.85 1.51
CA PRO A 261 -9.09 -12.19 2.34
C PRO A 261 -10.26 -12.74 1.52
N LEU A 262 -10.52 -12.19 0.34
CA LEU A 262 -11.63 -12.60 -0.53
C LEU A 262 -11.29 -13.86 -1.32
N THR A 263 -10.05 -14.00 -1.83
CA THR A 263 -9.65 -15.24 -2.52
C THR A 263 -9.70 -16.45 -1.58
N ASN A 264 -9.45 -16.25 -0.28
CA ASN A 264 -9.57 -17.27 0.76
C ASN A 264 -11.01 -17.66 1.12
N MET A 265 -12.02 -16.91 0.68
CA MET A 265 -13.43 -17.32 0.80
C MET A 265 -13.81 -18.37 -0.25
N GLY A 266 -13.03 -18.47 -1.33
CA GLY A 266 -13.13 -19.55 -2.31
C GLY A 266 -12.44 -20.85 -1.87
N ASN A 267 -12.13 -21.69 -2.84
CA ASN A 267 -11.39 -22.94 -2.72
C ASN A 267 -10.44 -23.12 -3.93
N SER A 268 -9.69 -24.21 -3.96
CA SER A 268 -8.70 -24.50 -5.01
C SER A 268 -9.27 -24.71 -6.41
N THR A 269 -10.60 -24.77 -6.56
CA THR A 269 -11.31 -24.88 -7.84
C THR A 269 -12.11 -23.63 -8.19
N SER A 270 -12.21 -22.66 -7.27
CA SER A 270 -12.90 -21.40 -7.52
C SER A 270 -12.25 -20.63 -8.68
N LYS A 271 -13.09 -20.00 -9.48
CA LYS A 271 -12.71 -18.94 -10.40
C LYS A 271 -13.06 -17.59 -9.79
N PHE A 272 -12.35 -16.55 -10.18
CA PHE A 272 -12.61 -15.21 -9.67
C PHE A 272 -12.73 -14.21 -10.82
N LYS A 273 -13.57 -13.19 -10.65
CA LYS A 273 -13.55 -11.99 -11.48
C LYS A 273 -13.41 -10.78 -10.56
N ILE A 274 -12.60 -9.80 -10.96
CA ILE A 274 -12.54 -8.52 -10.27
C ILE A 274 -13.76 -7.73 -10.74
N TYR A 275 -14.52 -7.14 -9.82
CA TYR A 275 -15.64 -6.27 -10.18
C TYR A 275 -15.46 -4.86 -9.63
N PHE A 276 -16.09 -3.93 -10.33
CA PHE A 276 -16.28 -2.54 -9.97
C PHE A 276 -17.77 -2.21 -10.09
N GLU A 277 -18.36 -1.61 -9.07
CA GLU A 277 -19.77 -1.19 -9.12
C GLU A 277 -19.96 0.20 -8.53
N GLY A 278 -20.94 0.94 -9.02
CA GLY A 278 -21.24 2.27 -8.51
C GLY A 278 -22.49 2.86 -9.12
N PHE A 279 -22.99 3.90 -8.46
CA PHE A 279 -24.25 4.55 -8.82
C PHE A 279 -24.03 6.04 -9.07
N HIS A 280 -24.82 6.60 -9.97
CA HIS A 280 -24.93 8.03 -10.12
C HIS A 280 -25.38 8.67 -8.81
N ASN A 281 -24.65 9.67 -8.33
CA ASN A 281 -24.91 10.28 -7.03
C ASN A 281 -26.11 11.26 -7.02
N GLY A 282 -26.68 11.58 -8.21
CA GLY A 282 -27.78 12.52 -8.39
C GLY A 282 -27.49 13.97 -8.00
N LYS A 283 -26.23 14.31 -7.69
CA LYS A 283 -25.78 15.66 -7.31
C LYS A 283 -25.20 16.41 -8.51
N GLU A 284 -24.49 15.70 -9.36
CA GLU A 284 -23.89 16.24 -10.59
C GLU A 284 -24.76 15.91 -11.81
N ILE A 285 -24.49 16.55 -12.95
CA ILE A 285 -25.14 16.17 -14.23
C ILE A 285 -24.59 14.82 -14.70
N GLU A 286 -23.30 14.57 -14.47
CA GLU A 286 -22.59 13.37 -14.90
C GLU A 286 -21.76 12.80 -13.73
N SER A 287 -21.71 11.49 -13.63
CA SER A 287 -20.83 10.77 -12.71
C SER A 287 -19.85 9.89 -13.49
N ASN A 288 -18.57 10.11 -13.26
CA ASN A 288 -17.49 9.60 -14.09
C ASN A 288 -16.48 8.84 -13.22
N VAL A 289 -16.15 7.62 -13.64
CA VAL A 289 -15.08 6.80 -13.06
C VAL A 289 -14.06 6.51 -14.14
N TYR A 290 -12.78 6.75 -13.85
CA TYR A 290 -11.66 6.47 -14.73
C TYR A 290 -10.72 5.47 -14.06
N LEU A 291 -10.30 4.46 -14.80
CA LEU A 291 -9.42 3.38 -14.37
C LEU A 291 -8.26 3.25 -15.35
N ASP A 292 -7.05 3.10 -14.82
CA ASP A 292 -5.82 2.96 -15.61
C ASP A 292 -4.79 2.10 -14.85
N ASN A 293 -3.80 1.58 -15.57
CA ASN A 293 -2.67 0.80 -15.05
C ASN A 293 -3.10 -0.31 -14.06
N LEU A 294 -4.14 -1.03 -14.45
CA LEU A 294 -4.70 -2.13 -13.67
C LEU A 294 -3.79 -3.35 -13.81
N LYS A 295 -3.27 -3.85 -12.70
CA LYS A 295 -2.50 -5.09 -12.67
C LYS A 295 -2.86 -5.93 -11.46
N LEU A 296 -3.03 -7.23 -11.69
CA LEU A 296 -3.14 -8.21 -10.62
C LEU A 296 -1.76 -8.83 -10.40
N VAL A 297 -1.23 -8.63 -9.20
CA VAL A 297 0.11 -9.06 -8.80
C VAL A 297 -0.03 -10.11 -7.72
N PHE A 298 0.51 -11.31 -7.94
CA PHE A 298 0.36 -12.43 -7.01
C PHE A 298 1.63 -13.25 -6.86
N SER A 299 1.82 -13.85 -5.68
CA SER A 299 2.97 -14.73 -5.42
C SER A 299 2.84 -16.04 -6.20
N LYS A 300 3.98 -16.71 -6.39
CA LYS A 300 4.05 -18.04 -7.02
C LYS A 300 3.37 -19.11 -6.19
#